data_AF-A0A7Y6ZMH3-F1
#
_entry.id   AF-A0A7Y6ZMH3-F1
#
_cell.length_a   1.000
_cell.length_b   1.000
_cell.length_c   1.000
_cell.angle_alpha   90.00
_cell.angle_beta   90.00
_cell.angle_gamma   90.00
#
_symmetry.space_group_name_H-M   'P 1'
#
loop_
_entity.id
_entity.type
_entity.pdbx_description
1 polymer ?
#
loop_
_entity_poly.entity_id
_entity_poly.type
_entity_poly.pdbx_seq_one_letter_code
_entity_poly.pdbx_strand_id
1 'polypeptide(L)'
;MKLKNYKSVLFLIAAFFISGLQAQKYDKKYNETFKVNKDVLLEINATNADIEVTTWNKNQVAVNAVITVEGLSKQEAQKFLKNWEFEALGNQRKVSVNANANKFLLYGGKYDFNFDFSNITIPEIEIPEINIEIPEINIEIPEITIPEIKIPEINIDFDEIFENIDDELDEYDFDNDEAKTFTYTKNGKKKKVVIKSKEDWEKFKKSKEYQAFKKDLKSQLDKAKKAIKNIDTKKIKEEIKKAKIAVKKVNKEKLEKSLAKAKAQIEKMKVKMAKRYRNGENVIIIEDGKSKKKVKITRKITIKVPKDAKFDLNTRHSKVKLPKGKTSGKVSYGTFNANEINGGNLNIYNAPFNLDVLNGGTLRLHNITDATIASVMNSRIVSNSSKLKIGSVNDKVDITSKFGELLISEVASNLKNFTLKLHFSDAIVNFKNLKDKLNFSQVDDVVNVKSENVALNGNFSVNNNNVVITGKQSKLIIKRH
;
A
#
# COMPACT_ATOMS: atom_id res chain seq x y z
N MET A 1 42.36 1.78 -62.62
CA MET A 1 42.42 1.73 -61.14
C MET A 1 41.01 1.60 -60.59
N LYS A 2 40.53 0.38 -60.33
CA LYS A 2 39.14 0.11 -59.90
C LYS A 2 39.02 0.29 -58.39
N LEU A 3 38.63 1.48 -57.95
CA LEU A 3 38.26 1.77 -56.56
C LEU A 3 36.88 1.18 -56.22
N LYS A 4 36.84 -0.16 -56.17
CA LYS A 4 36.33 -0.92 -55.02
C LYS A 4 35.00 -0.41 -54.36
N ASN A 5 33.87 -0.79 -54.96
CA ASN A 5 32.46 -0.49 -54.58
C ASN A 5 31.92 -1.07 -53.25
N TYR A 6 32.74 -1.66 -52.38
CA TYR A 6 32.25 -2.32 -51.16
C TYR A 6 32.03 -1.37 -49.97
N LYS A 7 32.52 -0.13 -50.01
CA LYS A 7 32.32 0.84 -48.91
C LYS A 7 30.87 1.34 -48.83
N SER A 8 30.16 1.46 -49.95
CA SER A 8 28.77 1.95 -49.98
C SER A 8 27.74 0.87 -49.60
N VAL A 9 28.02 -0.40 -49.92
CA VAL A 9 27.16 -1.54 -49.54
C VAL A 9 27.26 -1.83 -48.04
N LEU A 10 28.46 -1.70 -47.45
CA LEU A 10 28.65 -1.85 -46.00
C LEU A 10 27.96 -0.73 -45.20
N PHE A 11 27.89 0.48 -45.77
CA PHE A 11 27.18 1.63 -45.17
C PHE A 11 25.65 1.45 -45.23
N LEU A 12 25.11 0.87 -46.31
CA LEU A 12 23.69 0.52 -46.44
C LEU A 12 23.27 -0.63 -45.51
N ILE A 13 24.13 -1.64 -45.33
CA ILE A 13 23.90 -2.72 -44.35
C ILE A 13 23.95 -2.16 -42.92
N ALA A 14 24.93 -1.30 -42.60
CA ALA A 14 25.02 -0.63 -41.30
C ALA A 14 23.81 0.30 -41.03
N ALA A 15 23.31 1.01 -42.04
CA ALA A 15 22.12 1.86 -41.93
C ALA A 15 20.83 1.05 -41.68
N PHE A 16 20.70 -0.15 -42.27
CA PHE A 16 19.60 -1.08 -42.00
C PHE A 16 19.65 -1.67 -40.58
N PHE A 17 20.85 -1.86 -40.01
CA PHE A 17 21.01 -2.31 -38.62
C PHE A 17 20.67 -1.23 -37.58
N ILE A 18 20.78 0.05 -37.92
CA ILE A 18 20.46 1.16 -36.99
C ILE A 18 18.94 1.41 -36.88
N SER A 19 18.16 1.13 -37.93
CA SER A 19 16.69 1.24 -37.90
C SER A 19 15.95 0.17 -37.09
N GLY A 20 16.65 -0.88 -36.62
CA GLY A 20 16.06 -2.03 -35.93
C GLY A 20 15.98 -1.94 -34.40
N LEU A 21 16.54 -0.90 -33.77
CA LEU A 21 16.58 -0.77 -32.29
C LEU A 21 15.31 -0.14 -31.70
N GLN A 22 14.13 -0.44 -32.25
CA GLN A 22 12.88 -0.24 -31.50
C GLN A 22 12.83 -1.32 -30.42
N ALA A 23 12.85 -0.94 -29.14
CA ALA A 23 12.67 -1.87 -28.04
C ALA A 23 11.42 -2.73 -28.29
N GLN A 24 11.60 -4.06 -28.40
CA GLN A 24 10.52 -4.96 -28.78
C GLN A 24 9.42 -4.93 -27.71
N LYS A 25 8.20 -4.54 -28.12
CA LYS A 25 7.01 -4.44 -27.26
C LYS A 25 6.08 -5.61 -27.52
N TYR A 26 5.53 -6.17 -26.45
CA TYR A 26 4.58 -7.28 -26.51
C TYR A 26 3.35 -6.94 -25.69
N ASP A 27 2.18 -7.02 -26.32
CA ASP A 27 0.91 -6.61 -25.71
C ASP A 27 -0.11 -7.73 -25.65
N LYS A 28 -0.96 -7.71 -24.62
CA LYS A 28 -2.20 -8.50 -24.54
C LYS A 28 -3.36 -7.58 -24.16
N LYS A 29 -4.47 -7.69 -24.89
CA LYS A 29 -5.65 -6.83 -24.74
C LYS A 29 -6.85 -7.64 -24.30
N TYR A 30 -7.72 -7.01 -23.53
CA TYR A 30 -9.00 -7.53 -23.05
C TYR A 30 -10.06 -6.46 -23.28
N ASN A 31 -11.17 -6.85 -23.90
CA ASN A 31 -12.25 -5.94 -24.23
C ASN A 31 -13.57 -6.58 -23.80
N GLU A 32 -14.23 -6.00 -22.80
CA GLU A 32 -15.48 -6.53 -22.26
C GLU A 32 -16.55 -5.45 -22.24
N THR A 33 -17.80 -5.85 -22.47
CA THR A 33 -18.94 -4.93 -22.49
C THR A 33 -20.15 -5.50 -21.78
N PHE A 34 -20.76 -4.70 -20.91
CA PHE A 34 -21.89 -5.11 -20.09
C PHE A 34 -23.04 -4.12 -20.28
N LYS A 35 -24.25 -4.61 -20.56
CA LYS A 35 -25.48 -3.79 -20.52
C LYS A 35 -25.88 -3.58 -19.06
N VAL A 36 -26.09 -2.33 -18.66
CA VAL A 36 -26.25 -1.95 -17.24
C VAL A 36 -27.31 -0.89 -17.02
N ASN A 37 -27.74 -0.74 -15.77
CA ASN A 37 -28.52 0.41 -15.33
C ASN A 37 -27.66 1.69 -15.28
N LYS A 38 -28.31 2.85 -15.27
CA LYS A 38 -27.60 4.15 -15.21
C LYS A 38 -26.79 4.31 -13.91
N ASP A 39 -27.28 3.75 -12.82
CA ASP A 39 -26.71 3.88 -11.47
C ASP A 39 -25.87 2.68 -11.03
N VAL A 40 -25.35 1.93 -12.02
CA VAL A 40 -24.51 0.75 -11.84
C VAL A 40 -23.35 0.99 -10.86
N LEU A 41 -23.05 -0.01 -10.04
CA LEU A 41 -21.85 -0.04 -9.22
C LEU A 41 -20.67 -0.61 -10.03
N LEU A 42 -19.64 0.19 -10.27
CA LEU A 42 -18.36 -0.26 -10.80
C LEU A 42 -17.40 -0.54 -9.63
N GLU A 43 -17.08 -1.81 -9.41
CA GLU A 43 -16.06 -2.25 -8.46
C GLU A 43 -14.73 -2.46 -9.18
N ILE A 44 -13.65 -1.89 -8.65
CA ILE A 44 -12.31 -1.97 -9.23
C ILE A 44 -11.33 -2.51 -8.19
N ASN A 45 -10.94 -3.78 -8.37
CA ASN A 45 -9.88 -4.43 -7.61
C ASN A 45 -8.63 -4.50 -8.47
N ALA A 46 -7.63 -3.65 -8.21
CA ALA A 46 -6.47 -3.57 -9.09
C ALA A 46 -5.17 -3.28 -8.35
N THR A 47 -4.09 -3.88 -8.84
CA THR A 47 -2.74 -3.61 -8.33
C THR A 47 -1.75 -3.33 -9.45
N ASN A 48 -0.89 -2.31 -9.28
CA ASN A 48 0.08 -1.87 -10.28
C ASN A 48 -0.54 -1.60 -11.68
N ALA A 49 -1.62 -0.82 -11.71
CA ALA A 49 -2.34 -0.47 -12.94
C ALA A 49 -2.61 1.04 -13.07
N ASP A 50 -2.62 1.52 -14.31
CA ASP A 50 -3.11 2.85 -14.68
C ASP A 50 -4.58 2.74 -15.09
N ILE A 51 -5.47 3.32 -14.31
CA ILE A 51 -6.92 3.18 -14.38
C ILE A 51 -7.54 4.53 -14.72
N GLU A 52 -8.23 4.58 -15.84
CA GLU A 52 -8.95 5.78 -16.29
C GLU A 52 -10.41 5.44 -16.54
N VAL A 53 -11.29 6.06 -15.76
CA VAL A 53 -12.74 5.92 -15.90
C VAL A 53 -13.30 7.20 -16.52
N THR A 54 -14.19 7.04 -17.49
CA THR A 54 -14.86 8.14 -18.20
C THR A 54 -16.36 7.87 -18.29
N THR A 55 -17.17 8.93 -18.35
CA THR A 55 -18.62 8.80 -18.48
C THR A 55 -19.08 8.93 -19.94
N TRP A 56 -20.23 8.34 -20.26
CA TRP A 56 -20.91 8.48 -21.56
C TRP A 56 -22.43 8.40 -21.44
N ASN A 57 -23.13 8.73 -22.53
CA ASN A 57 -24.60 8.66 -22.64
C ASN A 57 -25.09 7.27 -23.09
N LYS A 58 -24.54 6.18 -22.55
CA LYS A 58 -24.97 4.82 -22.85
C LYS A 58 -25.17 4.02 -21.56
N ASN A 59 -26.22 3.20 -21.53
CA ASN A 59 -26.53 2.25 -20.47
C ASN A 59 -25.66 0.98 -20.59
N GLN A 60 -24.35 1.21 -20.62
CA GLN A 60 -23.36 0.18 -20.87
C GLN A 60 -22.08 0.51 -20.10
N VAL A 61 -21.41 -0.51 -19.59
CA VAL A 61 -20.00 -0.41 -19.17
C VAL A 61 -19.14 -1.04 -20.25
N ALA A 62 -18.10 -0.34 -20.70
CA ALA A 62 -17.09 -0.89 -21.61
C ALA A 62 -15.73 -0.84 -20.94
N VAL A 63 -15.09 -2.00 -20.80
CA VAL A 63 -13.78 -2.17 -20.16
C VAL A 63 -12.78 -2.54 -21.24
N ASN A 64 -11.73 -1.72 -21.40
CA ASN A 64 -10.60 -2.01 -22.28
C ASN A 64 -9.34 -2.07 -21.42
N ALA A 65 -8.68 -3.22 -21.39
CA ALA A 65 -7.51 -3.44 -20.56
C ALA A 65 -6.34 -3.95 -21.41
N VAL A 66 -5.15 -3.41 -21.19
CA VAL A 66 -3.94 -3.74 -21.95
C VAL A 66 -2.78 -3.92 -20.99
N ILE A 67 -2.07 -5.03 -21.12
CA ILE A 67 -0.75 -5.22 -20.53
C ILE A 67 0.31 -5.18 -21.64
N THR A 68 1.37 -4.41 -21.42
CA THR A 68 2.49 -4.17 -22.34
C THR A 68 3.79 -4.51 -21.66
N VAL A 69 4.61 -5.35 -22.29
CA VAL A 69 5.93 -5.75 -21.80
C VAL A 69 6.99 -5.31 -22.80
N GLU A 70 7.95 -4.52 -22.34
CA GLU A 70 9.09 -4.01 -23.12
C GLU A 70 10.41 -4.46 -22.48
N GLY A 71 11.43 -4.70 -23.30
CA GLY A 71 12.79 -5.02 -22.81
C GLY A 71 13.05 -6.50 -22.50
N LEU A 72 12.18 -7.40 -22.96
CA LEU A 72 12.30 -8.85 -22.81
C LEU A 72 12.21 -9.57 -24.16
N SER A 73 12.69 -10.81 -24.22
CA SER A 73 12.42 -11.70 -25.36
C SER A 73 10.94 -12.09 -25.41
N LYS A 74 10.43 -12.49 -26.58
CA LYS A 74 9.03 -12.93 -26.77
C LYS A 74 8.60 -13.98 -25.76
N GLN A 75 9.46 -14.97 -25.50
CA GLN A 75 9.16 -16.08 -24.58
C GLN A 75 9.06 -15.60 -23.13
N GLU A 76 9.95 -14.71 -22.71
CA GLU A 76 9.93 -14.12 -21.37
C GLU A 76 8.74 -13.17 -21.19
N ALA A 77 8.48 -12.30 -22.17
CA ALA A 77 7.33 -11.42 -22.19
C ALA A 77 6.01 -12.19 -22.10
N GLN A 78 5.90 -13.32 -22.81
CA GLN A 78 4.71 -14.16 -22.79
C GLN A 78 4.35 -14.69 -21.38
N LYS A 79 5.34 -14.91 -20.50
CA LYS A 79 5.10 -15.31 -19.11
C LYS A 79 4.35 -14.23 -18.34
N PHE A 80 4.73 -12.96 -18.53
CA PHE A 80 4.05 -11.82 -17.92
C PHE A 80 2.64 -11.61 -18.49
N LEU A 81 2.49 -11.73 -19.82
CA LEU A 81 1.20 -11.56 -20.49
C LEU A 81 0.18 -12.66 -20.14
N LYS A 82 0.63 -13.91 -19.98
CA LYS A 82 -0.25 -15.03 -19.62
C LYS A 82 -0.71 -14.98 -18.17
N ASN A 83 0.15 -14.52 -17.27
CA ASN A 83 -0.08 -14.57 -15.83
C ASN A 83 -0.80 -13.34 -15.28
N TRP A 84 -1.12 -12.35 -16.11
CA TRP A 84 -1.95 -11.24 -15.66
C TRP A 84 -3.38 -11.71 -15.42
N GLU A 85 -3.76 -11.77 -14.14
CA GLU A 85 -5.09 -12.11 -13.64
C GLU A 85 -6.06 -10.95 -13.88
N PHE A 86 -6.42 -10.76 -15.14
CA PHE A 86 -7.47 -9.84 -15.55
C PHE A 86 -8.78 -10.59 -15.73
N GLU A 87 -9.82 -10.10 -15.07
CA GLU A 87 -11.19 -10.57 -15.20
C GLU A 87 -12.14 -9.38 -15.08
N ALA A 88 -13.17 -9.34 -15.94
CA ALA A 88 -14.28 -8.42 -15.78
C ALA A 88 -15.58 -9.22 -15.84
N LEU A 89 -16.40 -9.10 -14.80
CA LEU A 89 -17.70 -9.75 -14.70
C LEU A 89 -18.74 -8.69 -14.40
N GLY A 90 -19.95 -8.86 -14.94
CA GLY A 90 -20.97 -7.84 -14.74
C GLY A 90 -22.38 -8.29 -15.05
N ASN A 91 -23.33 -7.68 -14.35
CA ASN A 91 -24.75 -7.75 -14.60
C ASN A 91 -25.33 -6.32 -14.64
N GLN A 92 -26.66 -6.19 -14.66
CA GLN A 92 -27.30 -4.90 -14.79
C GLN A 92 -27.00 -3.90 -13.64
N ARG A 93 -26.66 -4.40 -12.44
CA ARG A 93 -26.49 -3.61 -11.23
C ARG A 93 -25.03 -3.39 -10.84
N LYS A 94 -24.15 -4.34 -11.16
CA LYS A 94 -22.74 -4.30 -10.76
C LYS A 94 -21.84 -4.81 -11.89
N VAL A 95 -20.72 -4.13 -12.09
CA VAL A 95 -19.59 -4.61 -12.89
C VAL A 95 -18.37 -4.63 -11.98
N SER A 96 -17.70 -5.78 -11.86
CA SER A 96 -16.46 -5.93 -11.12
C SER A 96 -15.31 -6.14 -12.08
N VAL A 97 -14.24 -5.35 -11.91
CA VAL A 97 -13.01 -5.41 -12.68
C VAL A 97 -11.88 -5.81 -11.75
N ASN A 98 -11.39 -7.04 -11.92
CA ASN A 98 -10.26 -7.61 -11.20
C ASN A 98 -9.02 -7.55 -12.10
N ALA A 99 -7.97 -6.87 -11.65
CA ALA A 99 -6.75 -6.68 -12.41
C ALA A 99 -5.52 -6.70 -11.49
N ASN A 100 -5.26 -7.86 -10.89
CA ASN A 100 -4.15 -8.02 -9.96
C ASN A 100 -2.82 -8.25 -10.69
N ALA A 101 -1.77 -7.59 -10.24
CA ALA A 101 -0.41 -7.88 -10.66
C ALA A 101 0.08 -9.18 -10.02
N ASN A 102 0.88 -9.92 -10.78
CA ASN A 102 1.40 -11.23 -10.38
C ASN A 102 2.13 -11.17 -9.03
N LYS A 103 1.85 -12.14 -8.14
CA LYS A 103 2.62 -12.39 -6.90
C LYS A 103 4.13 -12.59 -7.16
N PHE A 104 4.49 -13.06 -8.36
CA PHE A 104 5.88 -13.34 -8.77
C PHE A 104 6.83 -12.13 -8.76
N LEU A 105 6.31 -10.90 -8.74
CA LEU A 105 7.11 -9.68 -8.90
C LEU A 105 7.40 -8.93 -7.60
N LEU A 106 6.88 -9.38 -6.45
CA LEU A 106 7.03 -8.68 -5.18
C LEU A 106 8.38 -8.92 -4.49
N TYR A 107 9.11 -9.97 -4.88
CA TYR A 107 10.38 -10.32 -4.27
C TYR A 107 11.41 -10.67 -5.35
N GLY A 108 12.40 -9.80 -5.53
CA GLY A 108 13.55 -10.09 -6.36
C GLY A 108 14.31 -11.30 -5.82
N GLY A 109 14.41 -12.36 -6.63
CA GLY A 109 15.45 -13.39 -6.52
C GLY A 109 15.25 -14.46 -5.43
N LYS A 110 15.10 -15.71 -5.89
CA LYS A 110 15.50 -16.98 -5.24
C LYS A 110 15.03 -17.32 -3.83
N TYR A 111 14.17 -16.53 -3.21
CA TYR A 111 13.50 -16.90 -1.97
C TYR A 111 12.00 -16.71 -2.14
N ASP A 112 11.28 -17.83 -2.06
CA ASP A 112 9.82 -17.87 -2.01
C ASP A 112 9.37 -17.37 -0.64
N PHE A 113 9.54 -16.06 -0.40
CA PHE A 113 8.91 -15.40 0.72
C PHE A 113 7.47 -15.13 0.31
N ASN A 114 6.63 -16.14 0.50
CA ASN A 114 5.19 -15.99 0.45
C ASN A 114 4.76 -15.21 1.71
N PHE A 115 5.03 -13.91 1.74
CA PHE A 115 4.37 -13.04 2.69
C PHE A 115 2.95 -12.84 2.20
N ASP A 116 2.06 -13.64 2.77
CA ASP A 116 0.63 -13.37 2.69
C ASP A 116 0.31 -12.09 3.48
N PHE A 117 0.30 -10.95 2.79
CA PHE A 117 -0.20 -9.70 3.35
C PHE A 117 -1.73 -9.59 3.31
N SER A 118 -2.47 -10.65 2.92
CA SER A 118 -3.94 -10.64 3.05
C SER A 118 -4.35 -10.48 4.51
N ASN A 119 -3.51 -10.99 5.42
CA ASN A 119 -3.74 -11.02 6.87
C ASN A 119 -2.75 -10.17 7.67
N ILE A 120 -1.93 -9.33 7.02
CA ILE A 120 -1.28 -8.24 7.75
C ILE A 120 -2.32 -7.13 7.88
N THR A 121 -3.20 -7.33 8.86
CA THR A 121 -3.72 -6.23 9.65
C THR A 121 -2.48 -5.55 10.19
N ILE A 122 -2.08 -4.42 9.59
CA ILE A 122 -1.35 -3.43 10.38
C ILE A 122 -2.28 -3.25 11.58
N PRO A 123 -1.89 -3.61 12.81
CA PRO A 123 -2.79 -3.42 13.94
C PRO A 123 -3.26 -1.98 13.80
N GLU A 124 -4.58 -1.83 13.63
CA GLU A 124 -5.19 -0.52 13.76
C GLU A 124 -4.75 -0.12 15.15
N ILE A 125 -3.82 0.83 15.24
CA ILE A 125 -3.58 1.48 16.52
C ILE A 125 -4.87 2.25 16.72
N GLU A 126 -5.89 1.56 17.24
CA GLU A 126 -6.93 2.16 18.03
C GLU A 126 -6.16 2.81 19.17
N ILE A 127 -5.83 4.08 18.98
CA ILE A 127 -5.49 4.93 20.09
C ILE A 127 -6.82 5.00 20.84
N PRO A 128 -6.96 4.38 22.03
CA PRO A 128 -8.16 4.55 22.82
C PRO A 128 -8.44 6.06 22.91
N GLU A 129 -9.71 6.46 22.86
CA GLU A 129 -10.07 7.84 23.21
C GLU A 129 -9.74 8.03 24.69
N ILE A 130 -8.48 8.36 24.97
CA ILE A 130 -8.07 8.65 26.34
C ILE A 130 -8.60 10.04 26.64
N ASN A 131 -9.72 10.09 27.36
CA ASN A 131 -10.14 11.30 28.03
C ASN A 131 -9.23 11.48 29.25
N ILE A 132 -8.04 12.03 29.03
CA ILE A 132 -7.10 12.29 30.13
C ILE A 132 -7.48 13.62 30.76
N GLU A 133 -8.18 13.57 31.90
CA GLU A 133 -8.08 14.64 32.89
C GLU A 133 -6.78 14.40 33.66
N ILE A 134 -5.78 15.24 33.44
CA ILE A 134 -4.51 15.19 34.18
C ILE A 134 -4.57 16.28 35.25
N PRO A 135 -4.66 15.94 36.55
CA PRO A 135 -4.33 16.91 37.60
C PRO A 135 -2.84 17.22 37.54
N GLU A 136 -2.43 18.45 37.84
CA GLU A 136 -1.02 18.86 37.87
C GLU A 136 -0.22 17.96 38.83
N ILE A 137 0.62 17.09 38.28
CA ILE A 137 1.53 16.24 39.05
C ILE A 137 2.96 16.63 38.69
N ASN A 138 3.73 17.03 39.70
CA ASN A 138 5.18 17.13 39.64
C ASN A 138 5.76 15.70 39.59
N ILE A 139 6.36 15.31 38.46
CA ILE A 139 6.87 13.94 38.25
C ILE A 139 8.39 13.94 38.43
N GLU A 140 8.86 13.44 39.56
CA GLU A 140 10.16 12.78 39.62
C GLU A 140 10.07 11.48 38.83
N ILE A 141 10.97 11.31 37.85
CA ILE A 141 10.97 10.18 36.93
C ILE A 141 11.34 8.92 37.73
N PRO A 142 10.44 7.92 37.87
CA PRO A 142 10.79 6.68 38.54
C PRO A 142 11.77 5.89 37.67
N GLU A 143 12.74 5.25 38.33
CA GLU A 143 13.70 4.35 37.71
C GLU A 143 12.95 3.20 37.02
N ILE A 144 13.03 3.15 35.68
CA ILE A 144 12.36 2.12 34.89
C ILE A 144 13.09 0.78 35.14
N THR A 145 12.52 -0.06 35.99
CA THR A 145 12.93 -1.47 36.11
C THR A 145 12.41 -2.21 34.88
N ILE A 146 13.33 -2.56 33.98
CA ILE A 146 13.02 -3.40 32.82
C ILE A 146 12.60 -4.77 33.36
N PRO A 147 11.38 -5.25 33.10
CA PRO A 147 10.96 -6.57 33.53
C PRO A 147 11.89 -7.62 32.90
N GLU A 148 12.34 -8.58 33.70
CA GLU A 148 13.13 -9.70 33.22
C GLU A 148 12.30 -10.48 32.18
N ILE A 149 12.70 -10.35 30.90
CA ILE A 149 12.11 -11.13 29.81
C ILE A 149 12.54 -12.59 30.03
N LYS A 150 11.63 -13.41 30.56
CA LYS A 150 11.78 -14.88 30.54
C LYS A 150 11.57 -15.36 29.11
N ILE A 151 12.66 -15.64 28.42
CA ILE A 151 12.64 -16.33 27.14
C ILE A 151 12.32 -17.79 27.45
N PRO A 152 11.22 -18.37 26.91
CA PRO A 152 10.98 -19.79 27.07
C PRO A 152 12.14 -20.56 26.45
N GLU A 153 12.64 -21.58 27.16
CA GLU A 153 13.59 -22.51 26.58
C GLU A 153 12.89 -23.24 25.43
N ILE A 154 13.29 -22.94 24.20
CA ILE A 154 12.83 -23.69 23.02
C ILE A 154 13.57 -25.02 23.04
N ASN A 155 12.97 -26.03 23.67
CA ASN A 155 13.41 -27.41 23.57
C ASN A 155 12.61 -28.08 22.45
N ILE A 156 13.20 -28.17 21.25
CA ILE A 156 12.61 -28.94 20.15
C ILE A 156 13.13 -30.37 20.32
N ASP A 157 12.27 -31.25 20.81
CA ASP A 157 12.58 -32.67 20.93
C ASP A 157 12.40 -33.35 19.57
N PHE A 158 13.51 -33.41 18.82
CA PHE A 158 13.54 -34.10 17.54
C PHE A 158 13.40 -35.61 17.67
N ASP A 159 13.59 -36.20 18.87
CA ASP A 159 13.36 -37.63 19.09
C ASP A 159 11.86 -37.92 19.17
N GLU A 160 11.10 -37.09 19.91
CA GLU A 160 9.63 -37.15 19.95
C GLU A 160 8.99 -37.00 18.56
N ILE A 161 9.45 -36.02 17.77
CA ILE A 161 8.98 -35.82 16.39
C ILE A 161 9.33 -37.01 15.49
N PHE A 162 10.45 -37.71 15.75
CA PHE A 162 10.87 -38.84 14.92
C PHE A 162 10.11 -40.12 15.25
N GLU A 163 9.77 -40.31 16.52
CA GLU A 163 9.01 -41.47 16.99
C GLU A 163 7.55 -41.38 16.54
N ASN A 164 6.95 -40.18 16.56
CA ASN A 164 5.53 -39.98 16.25
C ASN A 164 5.24 -39.72 14.77
N ILE A 165 6.25 -39.58 13.90
CA ILE A 165 6.02 -39.18 12.51
C ILE A 165 5.22 -40.19 11.68
N ASP A 166 5.34 -41.48 11.99
CA ASP A 166 4.56 -42.50 11.28
C ASP A 166 3.07 -42.38 11.68
N ASP A 167 2.81 -42.15 12.97
CA ASP A 167 1.45 -41.98 13.52
C ASP A 167 0.80 -40.67 13.04
N GLU A 168 1.52 -39.55 13.06
CA GLU A 168 1.04 -38.26 12.55
C GLU A 168 0.70 -38.30 11.05
N LEU A 169 1.47 -39.05 10.25
CA LEU A 169 1.22 -39.20 8.81
C LEU A 169 0.04 -40.13 8.51
N ASP A 170 -0.22 -41.10 9.39
CA ASP A 170 -1.30 -42.06 9.23
C ASP A 170 -2.63 -41.47 9.72
N GLU A 171 -2.60 -40.65 10.78
CA GLU A 171 -3.73 -39.88 11.33
C GLU A 171 -4.04 -38.56 10.58
N TYR A 172 -3.18 -38.16 9.62
CA TYR A 172 -3.40 -36.96 8.83
C TYR A 172 -4.72 -36.99 8.05
N ASP A 173 -5.71 -36.22 8.50
CA ASP A 173 -6.98 -36.03 7.79
C ASP A 173 -6.81 -34.99 6.68
N PHE A 174 -7.23 -35.38 5.47
CA PHE A 174 -7.12 -34.53 4.29
C PHE A 174 -8.42 -33.75 4.11
N ASP A 175 -8.43 -32.51 4.60
CA ASP A 175 -9.55 -31.57 4.34
C ASP A 175 -9.66 -31.27 2.84
N ASN A 176 -10.87 -31.43 2.30
CA ASN A 176 -11.17 -31.55 0.87
C ASN A 176 -11.12 -30.24 0.05
N ASP A 177 -10.63 -29.12 0.61
CA ASP A 177 -10.83 -27.82 -0.02
C ASP A 177 -9.70 -27.38 -0.98
N GLU A 178 -8.51 -27.99 -0.95
CA GLU A 178 -7.41 -27.65 -1.87
C GLU A 178 -6.52 -28.83 -2.27
N ALA A 179 -6.12 -28.90 -3.54
CA ALA A 179 -5.21 -29.93 -4.03
C ALA A 179 -3.77 -29.71 -3.51
N LYS A 180 -3.24 -30.69 -2.76
CA LYS A 180 -1.88 -30.62 -2.19
C LYS A 180 -0.89 -31.38 -3.05
N THR A 181 0.29 -30.79 -3.24
CA THR A 181 1.40 -31.39 -4.01
C THR A 181 2.51 -31.83 -3.07
N PHE A 182 2.88 -33.10 -3.07
CA PHE A 182 4.04 -33.62 -2.34
C PHE A 182 5.17 -33.96 -3.30
N THR A 183 6.41 -33.64 -2.91
CA THR A 183 7.61 -33.99 -3.67
C THR A 183 8.57 -34.80 -2.81
N TYR A 184 9.10 -35.89 -3.35
CA TYR A 184 10.03 -36.78 -2.65
C TYR A 184 11.04 -37.38 -3.62
N THR A 185 12.15 -37.88 -3.08
CA THR A 185 13.21 -38.51 -3.87
C THR A 185 13.09 -40.03 -3.79
N LYS A 186 12.97 -40.69 -4.96
CA LYS A 186 13.02 -42.15 -5.06
C LYS A 186 14.13 -42.53 -6.03
N ASN A 187 15.11 -43.33 -5.58
CA ASN A 187 16.26 -43.78 -6.37
C ASN A 187 17.01 -42.61 -7.06
N GLY A 188 17.23 -41.50 -6.34
CA GLY A 188 17.94 -40.32 -6.85
C GLY A 188 17.15 -39.43 -7.83
N LYS A 189 15.90 -39.78 -8.16
CA LYS A 189 15.02 -38.95 -9.01
C LYS A 189 13.94 -38.28 -8.17
N LYS A 190 13.72 -36.99 -8.40
CA LYS A 190 12.61 -36.23 -7.81
C LYS A 190 11.29 -36.70 -8.42
N LYS A 191 10.35 -37.04 -7.55
CA LYS A 191 8.98 -37.42 -7.87
C LYS A 191 8.02 -36.41 -7.26
N LYS A 192 6.87 -36.24 -7.92
CA LYS A 192 5.80 -35.32 -7.53
C LYS A 192 4.49 -36.08 -7.57
N VAL A 193 3.72 -36.02 -6.49
CA VAL A 193 2.35 -36.53 -6.41
C VAL A 193 1.40 -35.38 -6.07
N VAL A 194 0.22 -35.38 -6.67
CA VAL A 194 -0.83 -34.37 -6.42
C VAL A 194 -2.03 -35.11 -5.87
N ILE A 195 -2.44 -34.76 -4.65
CA ILE A 195 -3.57 -35.34 -3.93
C ILE A 195 -4.69 -34.32 -3.97
N LYS A 196 -5.82 -34.68 -4.57
CA LYS A 196 -6.94 -33.76 -4.81
C LYS A 196 -8.14 -34.03 -3.91
N SER A 197 -8.14 -35.16 -3.21
CA SER A 197 -9.26 -35.61 -2.41
C SER A 197 -8.80 -36.57 -1.31
N LYS A 198 -9.63 -36.77 -0.29
CA LYS A 198 -9.44 -37.80 0.73
C LYS A 198 -9.31 -39.21 0.14
N GLU A 199 -10.04 -39.52 -0.93
CA GLU A 199 -9.91 -40.80 -1.64
C GLU A 199 -8.56 -40.97 -2.35
N ASP A 200 -8.03 -39.90 -2.94
CA ASP A 200 -6.69 -39.92 -3.55
C ASP A 200 -5.59 -40.10 -2.50
N TRP A 201 -5.80 -39.54 -1.31
CA TRP A 201 -4.89 -39.70 -0.17
C TRP A 201 -4.85 -41.16 0.30
N GLU A 202 -6.01 -41.79 0.46
CA GLU A 202 -6.11 -43.20 0.84
C GLU A 202 -5.53 -44.15 -0.22
N LYS A 203 -5.73 -43.84 -1.51
CA LYS A 203 -5.07 -44.58 -2.61
C LYS A 203 -3.56 -44.40 -2.57
N PHE A 204 -3.08 -43.19 -2.25
CA PHE A 204 -1.65 -42.92 -2.12
C PHE A 204 -1.04 -43.67 -0.94
N LYS A 205 -1.66 -43.67 0.25
CA LYS A 205 -1.20 -44.44 1.44
C LYS A 205 -0.96 -45.92 1.13
N LYS A 206 -1.83 -46.53 0.30
CA LYS A 206 -1.74 -47.94 -0.12
C LYS A 206 -0.69 -48.21 -1.21
N SER A 207 -0.05 -47.18 -1.76
CA SER A 207 0.88 -47.30 -2.88
C SER A 207 2.32 -47.63 -2.44
N LYS A 208 3.08 -48.27 -3.34
CA LYS A 208 4.55 -48.41 -3.20
C LYS A 208 5.30 -47.06 -3.32
N GLU A 209 4.59 -45.97 -3.60
CA GLU A 209 5.13 -44.62 -3.70
C GLU A 209 5.15 -43.93 -2.34
N TYR A 210 4.13 -44.16 -1.52
CA TYR A 210 4.05 -43.65 -0.16
C TYR A 210 5.16 -44.19 0.75
N GLN A 211 5.51 -45.48 0.59
CA GLN A 211 6.66 -46.07 1.28
C GLN A 211 7.99 -45.38 0.93
N ALA A 212 8.15 -44.95 -0.33
CA ALA A 212 9.33 -44.19 -0.75
C ALA A 212 9.30 -42.74 -0.24
N PHE A 213 8.11 -42.14 -0.15
CA PHE A 213 7.89 -40.83 0.46
C PHE A 213 8.25 -40.81 1.95
N LYS A 214 7.72 -41.77 2.75
CA LYS A 214 8.06 -41.92 4.19
C LYS A 214 9.57 -42.06 4.40
N LYS A 215 10.23 -42.88 3.57
CA LYS A 215 11.69 -43.10 3.65
C LYS A 215 12.51 -41.84 3.35
N ASP A 216 12.12 -41.06 2.33
CA ASP A 216 12.81 -39.81 1.99
C ASP A 216 12.60 -38.75 3.08
N LEU A 217 11.40 -38.64 3.64
CA LEU A 217 11.08 -37.71 4.73
C LEU A 217 11.92 -38.01 5.98
N LYS A 218 11.99 -39.28 6.41
CA LYS A 218 12.87 -39.70 7.53
C LYS A 218 14.34 -39.38 7.26
N SER A 219 14.81 -39.53 6.03
CA SER A 219 16.18 -39.17 5.65
C SER A 219 16.44 -37.66 5.69
N GLN A 220 15.47 -36.84 5.30
CA GLN A 220 15.57 -35.38 5.37
C GLN A 220 15.60 -34.90 6.83
N LEU A 221 14.80 -35.50 7.70
CA LEU A 221 14.80 -35.20 9.14
C LEU A 221 16.09 -35.61 9.83
N ASP A 222 16.68 -36.77 9.49
CA ASP A 222 17.99 -37.19 10.03
C ASP A 222 19.12 -36.23 9.60
N LYS A 223 19.06 -35.70 8.38
CA LYS A 223 19.99 -34.64 7.92
C LYS A 223 19.79 -33.33 8.67
N ALA A 224 18.55 -32.94 8.94
CA ALA A 224 18.23 -31.75 9.72
C ALA A 224 18.73 -31.90 11.18
N LYS A 225 18.51 -33.06 11.81
CA LYS A 225 19.01 -33.39 13.14
C LYS A 225 20.54 -33.32 13.21
N LYS A 226 21.25 -33.90 12.23
CA LYS A 226 22.73 -33.83 12.13
C LYS A 226 23.25 -32.41 11.87
N ALA A 227 22.56 -31.61 11.07
CA ALA A 227 22.91 -30.22 10.83
C ALA A 227 22.77 -29.35 12.09
N ILE A 228 21.75 -29.61 12.91
CA ILE A 228 21.49 -28.89 14.17
C ILE A 228 22.43 -29.34 15.29
N LYS A 229 22.81 -30.63 15.34
CA LYS A 229 23.77 -31.18 16.33
C LYS A 229 25.18 -30.56 16.21
N ASN A 230 25.52 -30.01 15.04
CA ASN A 230 26.79 -29.31 14.77
C ASN A 230 26.74 -27.80 15.06
N ILE A 231 25.61 -27.27 15.54
CA ILE A 231 25.51 -25.88 15.98
C ILE A 231 26.04 -25.81 17.42
N ASP A 232 27.18 -25.15 17.60
CA ASP A 232 27.83 -24.95 18.90
C ASP A 232 26.99 -24.01 19.78
N THR A 233 26.02 -24.58 20.50
CA THR A 233 25.10 -23.87 21.39
C THR A 233 25.82 -23.09 22.49
N LYS A 234 27.09 -23.42 22.81
CA LYS A 234 27.93 -22.62 23.72
C LYS A 234 28.37 -21.30 23.09
N LYS A 235 28.77 -21.28 21.81
CA LYS A 235 29.11 -20.02 21.10
C LYS A 235 27.94 -19.07 20.97
N ILE A 236 26.74 -19.58 20.69
CA ILE A 236 25.52 -18.76 20.63
C ILE A 236 25.20 -18.16 22.00
N LYS A 237 25.31 -18.95 23.08
CA LYS A 237 25.10 -18.46 24.46
C LYS A 237 26.16 -17.43 24.88
N GLU A 238 27.41 -17.57 24.43
CA GLU A 238 28.48 -16.60 24.65
C GLU A 238 28.28 -15.31 23.86
N GLU A 239 27.85 -15.38 22.60
CA GLU A 239 27.53 -14.18 21.81
C GLU A 239 26.32 -13.43 22.37
N ILE A 240 25.30 -14.14 22.86
CA ILE A 240 24.16 -13.52 23.55
C ILE A 240 24.59 -12.89 24.88
N LYS A 241 25.51 -13.52 25.64
CA LYS A 241 26.09 -12.90 26.85
C LYS A 241 26.93 -11.66 26.50
N LYS A 242 27.73 -11.70 25.44
CA LYS A 242 28.50 -10.54 24.94
C LYS A 242 27.57 -9.42 24.46
N ALA A 243 26.46 -9.74 23.79
CA ALA A 243 25.42 -8.80 23.40
C ALA A 243 24.70 -8.18 24.62
N LYS A 244 24.38 -8.96 25.65
CA LYS A 244 23.83 -8.47 26.93
C LYS A 244 24.75 -7.47 27.63
N ILE A 245 26.07 -7.71 27.62
CA ILE A 245 27.07 -6.82 28.24
C ILE A 245 27.30 -5.56 27.39
N ALA A 246 27.29 -5.70 26.06
CA ALA A 246 27.44 -4.58 25.14
C ALA A 246 26.27 -3.58 25.23
N VAL A 247 25.03 -4.06 25.38
CA VAL A 247 23.82 -3.23 25.53
C VAL A 247 23.82 -2.45 26.86
N LYS A 248 24.36 -3.02 27.95
CA LYS A 248 24.47 -2.34 29.26
C LYS A 248 25.47 -1.17 29.28
N LYS A 249 26.39 -1.04 28.30
CA LYS A 249 27.45 -0.01 28.28
C LYS A 249 27.29 1.05 27.18
N VAL A 250 26.16 1.11 26.46
CA VAL A 250 26.01 2.06 25.33
C VAL A 250 25.60 3.46 25.80
N ASN A 251 26.47 4.42 25.51
CA ASN A 251 26.30 5.85 25.78
C ASN A 251 25.11 6.45 24.98
N LYS A 252 24.13 7.02 25.70
CA LYS A 252 22.80 7.44 25.21
C LYS A 252 22.85 8.36 23.97
N GLU A 253 23.82 9.27 23.90
CA GLU A 253 24.00 10.18 22.76
C GLU A 253 24.41 9.49 21.46
N LYS A 254 25.18 8.40 21.53
CA LYS A 254 25.64 7.67 20.35
C LYS A 254 24.53 6.83 19.75
N LEU A 255 23.61 6.35 20.60
CA LEU A 255 22.39 5.65 20.22
C LEU A 255 21.37 6.60 19.57
N GLU A 256 21.20 7.81 20.11
CA GLU A 256 20.33 8.82 19.49
C GLU A 256 20.87 9.31 18.14
N LYS A 257 22.19 9.53 18.03
CA LYS A 257 22.82 9.87 16.74
C LYS A 257 22.74 8.72 15.72
N SER A 258 22.84 7.46 16.15
CA SER A 258 22.71 6.31 15.24
C SER A 258 21.25 6.05 14.84
N LEU A 259 20.30 6.23 15.76
CA LEU A 259 18.86 6.18 15.48
C LEU A 259 18.42 7.35 14.60
N ALA A 260 18.95 8.56 14.78
CA ALA A 260 18.70 9.69 13.90
C ALA A 260 19.28 9.47 12.50
N LYS A 261 20.49 8.89 12.39
CA LYS A 261 21.08 8.50 11.09
C LYS A 261 20.31 7.36 10.44
N ALA A 262 19.87 6.35 11.20
CA ALA A 262 19.06 5.25 10.71
C ALA A 262 17.68 5.74 10.26
N LYS A 263 17.02 6.61 11.05
CA LYS A 263 15.78 7.29 10.66
C LYS A 263 15.99 8.11 9.40
N ALA A 264 17.04 8.92 9.30
CA ALA A 264 17.34 9.69 8.09
C ALA A 264 17.69 8.81 6.87
N GLN A 265 18.33 7.65 7.07
CA GLN A 265 18.59 6.68 5.99
C GLN A 265 17.33 5.94 5.56
N ILE A 266 16.45 5.59 6.50
CA ILE A 266 15.13 5.03 6.25
C ILE A 266 14.24 6.07 5.58
N GLU A 267 14.30 7.34 5.96
CA GLU A 267 13.63 8.48 5.31
C GLU A 267 14.11 8.60 3.86
N LYS A 268 15.42 8.59 3.63
CA LYS A 268 16.02 8.62 2.29
C LYS A 268 15.68 7.37 1.47
N MET A 269 15.56 6.21 2.10
CA MET A 269 15.16 4.96 1.47
C MET A 269 13.66 4.93 1.14
N LYS A 270 12.81 5.44 2.05
CA LYS A 270 11.38 5.67 1.83
C LYS A 270 11.16 6.72 0.76
N VAL A 271 11.97 7.79 0.68
CA VAL A 271 11.91 8.79 -0.39
C VAL A 271 12.43 8.22 -1.72
N LYS A 272 13.45 7.33 -1.71
CA LYS A 272 13.91 6.63 -2.93
C LYS A 272 12.90 5.58 -3.41
N MET A 273 12.29 4.82 -2.51
CA MET A 273 11.19 3.91 -2.82
C MET A 273 9.96 4.69 -3.25
N ALA A 274 9.55 5.70 -2.51
CA ALA A 274 8.47 6.60 -2.89
C ALA A 274 8.76 7.31 -4.21
N LYS A 275 10.01 7.62 -4.61
CA LYS A 275 10.29 8.13 -5.96
C LYS A 275 10.12 7.06 -7.05
N ARG A 276 10.44 5.79 -6.77
CA ARG A 276 10.17 4.67 -7.70
C ARG A 276 8.67 4.34 -7.80
N TYR A 277 7.92 4.47 -6.71
CA TYR A 277 6.48 4.19 -6.64
C TYR A 277 5.59 5.41 -6.97
N ARG A 278 6.04 6.65 -6.70
CA ARG A 278 5.33 7.92 -7.03
C ARG A 278 5.16 8.09 -8.53
N ASN A 279 6.10 7.60 -9.32
CA ASN A 279 6.02 7.73 -10.77
C ASN A 279 5.08 6.70 -11.42
N GLY A 280 4.60 5.68 -10.69
CA GLY A 280 3.97 4.49 -11.28
C GLY A 280 4.73 4.00 -12.52
N GLU A 281 6.05 4.16 -12.52
CA GLU A 281 6.90 3.66 -13.57
C GLU A 281 6.92 2.17 -13.36
N ASN A 282 6.12 1.46 -14.15
CA ASN A 282 6.10 0.01 -14.17
C ASN A 282 7.42 -0.55 -14.75
N VAL A 283 8.57 -0.12 -14.26
CA VAL A 283 9.91 -0.45 -14.74
C VAL A 283 10.56 -1.34 -13.69
N ILE A 284 10.70 -2.62 -14.02
CA ILE A 284 11.39 -3.63 -13.22
C ILE A 284 12.79 -3.76 -13.79
N ILE A 285 13.82 -3.55 -12.97
CA ILE A 285 15.20 -3.83 -13.37
C ILE A 285 15.49 -5.27 -12.97
N ILE A 286 15.66 -6.15 -13.95
CA ILE A 286 16.09 -7.52 -13.72
C ILE A 286 17.61 -7.54 -13.84
N GLU A 287 18.29 -7.76 -12.72
CA GLU A 287 19.73 -8.03 -12.68
C GLU A 287 19.92 -9.54 -12.77
N ASP A 288 20.34 -10.02 -13.94
CA ASP A 288 20.96 -11.34 -14.07
C ASP A 288 22.46 -11.11 -14.01
N GLY A 289 23.23 -11.92 -13.27
CA GLY A 289 24.61 -11.64 -12.82
C GLY A 289 25.68 -11.29 -13.88
N LYS A 290 25.29 -11.11 -15.15
CA LYS A 290 26.11 -10.65 -16.28
C LYS A 290 25.56 -9.40 -17.01
N SER A 291 24.34 -8.92 -16.75
CA SER A 291 23.79 -7.69 -17.37
C SER A 291 22.57 -7.11 -16.63
N LYS A 292 22.41 -5.76 -16.63
CA LYS A 292 21.21 -5.08 -16.13
C LYS A 292 20.19 -4.94 -17.25
N LYS A 293 19.10 -5.72 -17.23
CA LYS A 293 18.00 -5.57 -18.18
C LYS A 293 16.89 -4.72 -17.56
N LYS A 294 16.61 -3.56 -18.17
CA LYS A 294 15.44 -2.75 -17.81
C LYS A 294 14.22 -3.32 -18.51
N VAL A 295 13.28 -3.85 -17.74
CA VAL A 295 12.00 -4.38 -18.22
C VAL A 295 10.92 -3.38 -17.84
N LYS A 296 10.02 -3.05 -18.77
CA LYS A 296 8.86 -2.19 -18.49
C LYS A 296 7.57 -2.97 -18.71
N ILE A 297 6.72 -3.07 -17.69
CA ILE A 297 5.46 -3.83 -17.69
C ILE A 297 4.27 -2.90 -17.42
N THR A 298 3.75 -2.24 -18.43
CA THR A 298 2.63 -1.30 -18.23
C THR A 298 1.29 -2.02 -18.24
N ARG A 299 0.43 -1.75 -17.27
CA ARG A 299 -0.99 -2.20 -17.27
C ARG A 299 -1.87 -0.97 -17.35
N LYS A 300 -2.70 -0.86 -18.38
CA LYS A 300 -3.64 0.23 -18.57
C LYS A 300 -5.06 -0.32 -18.64
N ILE A 301 -5.98 0.26 -17.88
CA ILE A 301 -7.40 -0.09 -17.84
C ILE A 301 -8.18 1.19 -18.12
N THR A 302 -8.99 1.17 -19.19
CA THR A 302 -9.84 2.28 -19.59
C THR A 302 -11.28 1.82 -19.56
N ILE A 303 -12.10 2.46 -18.72
CA ILE A 303 -13.48 2.08 -18.47
C ILE A 303 -14.41 3.22 -18.87
N LYS A 304 -15.43 2.94 -19.68
CA LYS A 304 -16.52 3.87 -19.97
C LYS A 304 -17.76 3.42 -19.21
N VAL A 305 -18.38 4.33 -18.46
CA VAL A 305 -19.57 4.05 -17.62
C VAL A 305 -20.69 5.05 -17.88
N PRO A 306 -21.97 4.71 -17.57
CA PRO A 306 -23.03 5.70 -17.55
C PRO A 306 -22.72 6.87 -16.60
N LYS A 307 -23.34 8.02 -16.82
CA LYS A 307 -23.10 9.25 -16.05
C LYS A 307 -23.38 9.13 -14.54
N ASP A 308 -24.36 8.31 -14.16
CA ASP A 308 -24.81 8.18 -12.76
C ASP A 308 -24.16 6.98 -12.04
N ALA A 309 -23.10 6.39 -12.63
CA ALA A 309 -22.40 5.25 -12.07
C ALA A 309 -21.78 5.57 -10.70
N LYS A 310 -21.73 4.55 -9.85
CA LYS A 310 -21.13 4.57 -8.51
C LYS A 310 -19.83 3.79 -8.56
N PHE A 311 -18.87 4.16 -7.72
CA PHE A 311 -17.52 3.59 -7.73
C PHE A 311 -17.19 2.96 -6.38
N ASP A 312 -16.69 1.73 -6.41
CA ASP A 312 -16.08 1.07 -5.26
C ASP A 312 -14.65 0.67 -5.61
N LEU A 313 -13.69 1.22 -4.88
CA LEU A 313 -12.28 1.09 -5.18
C LEU A 313 -11.58 0.17 -4.17
N ASN A 314 -10.76 -0.72 -4.67
CA ASN A 314 -9.79 -1.45 -3.89
C ASN A 314 -8.50 -1.52 -4.70
N THR A 315 -7.72 -0.44 -4.61
CA THR A 315 -6.54 -0.27 -5.47
C THR A 315 -5.27 -0.11 -4.67
N ARG A 316 -4.19 -0.75 -5.14
CA ARG A 316 -2.85 -0.61 -4.55
C ARG A 316 -1.81 -0.35 -5.63
N HIS A 317 -0.86 0.54 -5.39
CA HIS A 317 0.20 0.85 -6.36
C HIS A 317 -0.32 1.27 -7.74
N SER A 318 -1.50 1.88 -7.78
CA SER A 318 -2.20 2.18 -9.02
C SER A 318 -2.36 3.68 -9.21
N LYS A 319 -2.42 4.13 -10.46
CA LYS A 319 -2.85 5.49 -10.79
C LYS A 319 -4.32 5.43 -11.14
N VAL A 320 -5.14 6.15 -10.41
CA VAL A 320 -6.60 6.12 -10.58
C VAL A 320 -7.08 7.50 -10.98
N LYS A 321 -7.81 7.58 -12.09
CA LYS A 321 -8.52 8.78 -12.53
C LYS A 321 -10.01 8.48 -12.66
N LEU A 322 -10.83 9.15 -11.86
CA LEU A 322 -12.29 9.00 -11.87
C LEU A 322 -13.01 10.25 -12.39
N PRO A 323 -14.16 10.08 -13.05
CA PRO A 323 -15.05 11.18 -13.36
C PRO A 323 -15.87 11.56 -12.11
N LYS A 324 -16.89 12.39 -12.29
CA LYS A 324 -17.90 12.64 -11.26
C LYS A 324 -18.62 11.36 -10.84
N GLY A 325 -18.79 11.13 -9.54
CA GLY A 325 -19.71 10.12 -9.01
C GLY A 325 -19.51 9.75 -7.55
N LYS A 326 -20.44 8.94 -7.02
CA LYS A 326 -20.41 8.48 -5.63
C LYS A 326 -19.28 7.46 -5.49
N THR A 327 -18.34 7.70 -4.59
CA THR A 327 -17.09 6.93 -4.51
C THR A 327 -16.84 6.41 -3.11
N SER A 328 -16.62 5.10 -3.01
CA SER A 328 -16.27 4.41 -1.77
C SER A 328 -15.04 3.52 -1.94
N GLY A 329 -14.50 3.04 -0.82
CA GLY A 329 -13.46 2.00 -0.79
C GLY A 329 -12.11 2.52 -0.32
N LYS A 330 -11.02 1.97 -0.88
CA LYS A 330 -9.64 2.28 -0.54
C LYS A 330 -8.72 2.44 -1.74
N VAL A 331 -7.81 3.41 -1.63
CA VAL A 331 -6.68 3.63 -2.55
C VAL A 331 -5.39 3.65 -1.73
N SER A 332 -4.42 2.83 -2.09
CA SER A 332 -3.17 2.70 -1.34
C SER A 332 -1.93 2.81 -2.23
N TYR A 333 -0.92 3.55 -1.77
CA TYR A 333 0.44 3.57 -2.35
C TYR A 333 0.52 3.89 -3.86
N GLY A 334 -0.31 4.82 -4.36
CA GLY A 334 -0.42 5.17 -5.77
C GLY A 334 -0.71 6.66 -6.00
N THR A 335 -1.49 6.99 -7.03
CA THR A 335 -2.03 8.35 -7.22
C THR A 335 -3.53 8.28 -7.44
N PHE A 336 -4.28 9.25 -6.93
CA PHE A 336 -5.71 9.33 -7.12
C PHE A 336 -6.08 10.71 -7.67
N ASN A 337 -6.88 10.77 -8.73
CA ASN A 337 -7.40 12.02 -9.25
C ASN A 337 -8.89 11.85 -9.55
N ALA A 338 -9.71 12.83 -9.18
CA ALA A 338 -11.14 12.79 -9.50
C ALA A 338 -11.71 14.18 -9.75
N ASN A 339 -12.66 14.25 -10.68
CA ASN A 339 -13.36 15.50 -10.99
C ASN A 339 -14.31 15.88 -9.84
N GLU A 340 -15.17 14.96 -9.41
CA GLU A 340 -16.10 15.24 -8.31
C GLU A 340 -16.46 13.97 -7.55
N ILE A 341 -16.33 14.00 -6.22
CA ILE A 341 -16.89 12.99 -5.34
C ILE A 341 -18.15 13.57 -4.71
N ASN A 342 -19.31 13.02 -5.03
CA ASN A 342 -20.61 13.51 -4.57
C ASN A 342 -21.27 12.61 -3.50
N GLY A 343 -20.44 11.93 -2.70
CA GLY A 343 -20.88 11.01 -1.65
C GLY A 343 -20.04 9.74 -1.57
N GLY A 344 -20.31 8.93 -0.54
CA GLY A 344 -19.59 7.68 -0.27
C GLY A 344 -18.55 7.82 0.85
N ASN A 345 -17.75 6.78 1.06
CA ASN A 345 -16.73 6.71 2.10
C ASN A 345 -15.41 6.20 1.50
N LEU A 346 -14.45 7.11 1.31
CA LEU A 346 -13.18 6.82 0.64
C LEU A 346 -12.01 6.94 1.62
N ASN A 347 -11.18 5.91 1.66
CA ASN A 347 -9.92 5.89 2.42
C ASN A 347 -8.73 5.97 1.47
N ILE A 348 -7.81 6.89 1.73
CA ILE A 348 -6.60 7.07 0.93
C ILE A 348 -5.38 6.89 1.83
N TYR A 349 -4.49 5.98 1.45
CA TYR A 349 -3.28 5.63 2.20
C TYR A 349 -2.04 5.89 1.35
N ASN A 350 -1.16 6.76 1.83
CA ASN A 350 0.17 6.98 1.23
C ASN A 350 0.12 7.27 -0.27
N ALA A 351 -0.95 7.93 -0.74
CA ALA A 351 -1.20 8.18 -2.16
C ALA A 351 -1.52 9.67 -2.37
N PRO A 352 -0.62 10.46 -2.98
CA PRO A 352 -0.94 11.84 -3.32
C PRO A 352 -2.14 11.91 -4.27
N PHE A 353 -2.94 12.97 -4.13
CA PHE A 353 -4.16 13.11 -4.91
C PHE A 353 -4.57 14.55 -5.19
N ASN A 354 -5.29 14.72 -6.29
CA ASN A 354 -5.98 15.96 -6.66
C ASN A 354 -7.48 15.68 -6.84
N LEU A 355 -8.32 16.46 -6.16
CA LEU A 355 -9.77 16.36 -6.25
C LEU A 355 -10.33 17.74 -6.55
N ASP A 356 -11.08 17.90 -7.64
CA ASP A 356 -11.61 19.23 -7.97
C ASP A 356 -12.76 19.59 -7.01
N VAL A 357 -13.75 18.71 -6.86
CA VAL A 357 -14.91 18.97 -5.98
C VAL A 357 -15.20 17.80 -5.05
N LEU A 358 -15.31 18.08 -3.75
CA LEU A 358 -15.87 17.17 -2.75
C LEU A 358 -17.21 17.72 -2.26
N ASN A 359 -18.32 17.07 -2.66
CA ASN A 359 -19.68 17.51 -2.34
C ASN A 359 -20.53 16.35 -1.79
N GLY A 360 -20.28 15.96 -0.55
CA GLY A 360 -20.90 14.80 0.06
C GLY A 360 -19.91 13.72 0.48
N GLY A 361 -20.23 13.02 1.57
CA GLY A 361 -19.50 11.83 2.01
C GLY A 361 -18.32 12.09 2.95
N THR A 362 -17.59 11.01 3.23
CA THR A 362 -16.43 11.02 4.14
C THR A 362 -15.14 10.68 3.39
N LEU A 363 -14.13 11.54 3.52
CA LEU A 363 -12.79 11.30 3.00
C LEU A 363 -11.80 11.11 4.16
N ARG A 364 -11.15 9.96 4.23
CA ARG A 364 -10.14 9.63 5.25
C ARG A 364 -8.76 9.55 4.62
N LEU A 365 -7.83 10.34 5.13
CA LEU A 365 -6.48 10.50 4.59
C LEU A 365 -5.46 9.99 5.61
N HIS A 366 -4.58 9.10 5.17
CA HIS A 366 -3.56 8.48 6.02
C HIS A 366 -2.18 8.63 5.38
N ASN A 367 -1.29 9.35 6.05
CA ASN A 367 0.11 9.53 5.64
C ASN A 367 0.27 10.13 4.23
N ILE A 368 -0.55 11.13 3.89
CA ILE A 368 -0.54 11.75 2.56
C ILE A 368 0.45 12.89 2.52
N THR A 369 1.44 12.80 1.63
CA THR A 369 2.50 13.80 1.52
C THR A 369 2.09 15.04 0.73
N ASP A 370 1.11 14.92 -0.16
CA ASP A 370 0.61 16.01 -0.99
C ASP A 370 -0.83 15.70 -1.42
N ALA A 371 -1.79 16.43 -0.85
CA ALA A 371 -3.21 16.31 -1.15
C ALA A 371 -3.78 17.69 -1.46
N THR A 372 -4.52 17.81 -2.57
CA THR A 372 -5.21 19.04 -2.93
C THR A 372 -6.69 18.78 -3.22
N ILE A 373 -7.57 19.56 -2.59
CA ILE A 373 -9.00 19.61 -2.88
C ILE A 373 -9.34 21.03 -3.32
N ALA A 374 -9.84 21.25 -4.54
CA ALA A 374 -10.09 22.62 -5.00
C ALA A 374 -11.32 23.24 -4.31
N SER A 375 -12.40 22.47 -4.11
CA SER A 375 -13.58 22.92 -3.37
C SER A 375 -14.21 21.81 -2.53
N VAL A 376 -14.66 22.14 -1.32
CA VAL A 376 -15.37 21.21 -0.43
C VAL A 376 -16.68 21.79 0.10
N MET A 377 -17.71 20.95 0.17
CA MET A 377 -19.01 21.25 0.77
C MET A 377 -19.73 19.96 1.21
N ASN A 378 -20.65 20.03 2.17
CA ASN A 378 -21.48 18.89 2.60
C ASN A 378 -20.70 17.61 2.98
N SER A 379 -19.49 17.75 3.52
CA SER A 379 -18.53 16.65 3.61
C SER A 379 -17.78 16.61 4.92
N ARG A 380 -17.32 15.39 5.26
CA ARG A 380 -16.41 15.15 6.38
C ARG A 380 -15.02 14.75 5.86
N ILE A 381 -13.98 15.42 6.33
CA ILE A 381 -12.59 15.07 6.05
C ILE A 381 -11.91 14.69 7.36
N VAL A 382 -11.26 13.52 7.39
CA VAL A 382 -10.41 13.10 8.50
C VAL A 382 -9.00 12.90 7.97
N SER A 383 -8.08 13.74 8.40
CA SER A 383 -6.68 13.77 8.00
C SER A 383 -5.80 13.29 9.14
N ASN A 384 -5.01 12.24 8.93
CA ASN A 384 -4.03 11.73 9.88
C ASN A 384 -2.63 11.69 9.25
N SER A 385 -1.68 12.36 9.89
CA SER A 385 -0.28 12.46 9.44
C SER A 385 -0.16 12.90 7.98
N SER A 386 -1.01 13.83 7.55
CA SER A 386 -1.15 14.21 6.15
C SER A 386 -0.99 15.72 5.97
N LYS A 387 -0.50 16.10 4.78
CA LYS A 387 -0.42 17.49 4.31
C LYS A 387 -1.55 17.74 3.32
N LEU A 388 -2.55 18.51 3.75
CA LEU A 388 -3.76 18.79 2.99
C LEU A 388 -3.85 20.27 2.63
N LYS A 389 -4.09 20.55 1.35
CA LYS A 389 -4.44 21.87 0.83
C LYS A 389 -5.87 21.86 0.33
N ILE A 390 -6.65 22.82 0.78
CA ILE A 390 -8.02 23.05 0.32
C ILE A 390 -8.06 24.45 -0.30
N GLY A 391 -8.58 24.55 -1.51
CA GLY A 391 -8.86 25.84 -2.16
C GLY A 391 -9.95 26.57 -1.39
N SER A 392 -11.21 26.17 -1.62
CA SER A 392 -12.39 26.77 -1.00
C SER A 392 -13.13 25.81 -0.08
N VAL A 393 -13.51 26.32 1.10
CA VAL A 393 -14.45 25.66 2.02
C VAL A 393 -15.80 26.37 1.98
N ASN A 394 -16.85 25.62 1.65
CA ASN A 394 -18.24 26.07 1.67
C ASN A 394 -19.03 25.38 2.80
N ASP A 395 -20.36 25.45 2.74
CA ASP A 395 -21.26 25.01 3.80
C ASP A 395 -21.16 23.53 4.17
N LYS A 396 -21.46 23.26 5.45
CA LYS A 396 -21.61 21.92 6.05
C LYS A 396 -20.36 21.07 5.88
N VAL A 397 -19.23 21.59 6.36
CA VAL A 397 -17.93 20.94 6.24
C VAL A 397 -17.36 20.66 7.62
N ASP A 398 -17.08 19.38 7.88
CA ASP A 398 -16.41 18.91 9.10
C ASP A 398 -14.99 18.46 8.76
N ILE A 399 -13.97 19.11 9.28
CA ILE A 399 -12.56 18.74 9.08
C ILE A 399 -11.94 18.36 10.42
N THR A 400 -11.31 17.20 10.47
CA THR A 400 -10.43 16.79 11.57
C THR A 400 -9.03 16.58 11.03
N SER A 401 -8.03 17.26 11.59
CA SER A 401 -6.61 17.07 11.27
C SER A 401 -5.85 16.62 12.49
N LYS A 402 -5.13 15.49 12.38
CA LYS A 402 -4.31 14.89 13.43
C LYS A 402 -2.88 14.74 12.93
N PHE A 403 -1.89 15.22 13.70
CA PHE A 403 -0.46 15.06 13.40
C PHE A 403 -0.02 15.54 12.00
N GLY A 404 -0.68 16.55 11.44
CA GLY A 404 -0.50 16.96 10.04
C GLY A 404 -0.49 18.47 9.81
N GLU A 405 -0.45 18.84 8.53
CA GLU A 405 -0.48 20.23 8.06
C GLU A 405 -1.76 20.45 7.23
N LEU A 406 -2.50 21.51 7.54
CA LEU A 406 -3.69 21.93 6.80
C LEU A 406 -3.54 23.36 6.29
N LEU A 407 -3.80 23.57 5.00
CA LEU A 407 -3.92 24.90 4.41
C LEU A 407 -5.31 25.04 3.79
N ILE A 408 -6.07 26.04 4.23
CA ILE A 408 -7.33 26.45 3.63
C ILE A 408 -7.13 27.85 3.04
N SER A 409 -7.16 27.93 1.70
CA SER A 409 -6.85 29.14 0.96
C SER A 409 -7.94 30.20 1.05
N GLU A 410 -9.20 29.77 1.13
CA GLU A 410 -10.37 30.63 1.34
C GLU A 410 -11.54 29.88 1.97
N VAL A 411 -12.38 30.64 2.67
CA VAL A 411 -13.69 30.19 3.15
C VAL A 411 -14.79 31.04 2.52
N ALA A 412 -15.96 30.44 2.33
CA ALA A 412 -17.13 31.15 1.80
C ALA A 412 -17.56 32.31 2.73
N SER A 413 -18.13 33.37 2.16
CA SER A 413 -18.45 34.58 2.92
C SER A 413 -19.64 34.45 3.87
N ASN A 414 -20.60 33.60 3.51
CA ASN A 414 -21.78 33.26 4.30
C ASN A 414 -21.73 31.78 4.73
N LEU A 415 -20.55 31.32 5.14
CA LEU A 415 -20.30 29.93 5.53
C LEU A 415 -21.26 29.49 6.63
N LYS A 416 -21.85 28.29 6.50
CA LYS A 416 -22.70 27.67 7.52
C LYS A 416 -22.17 26.31 7.93
N ASN A 417 -22.22 26.01 9.24
CA ASN A 417 -21.87 24.71 9.82
C ASN A 417 -20.46 24.23 9.39
N PHE A 418 -19.46 25.06 9.63
CA PHE A 418 -18.06 24.69 9.45
C PHE A 418 -17.42 24.30 10.77
N THR A 419 -16.92 23.08 10.85
CA THR A 419 -16.20 22.56 12.01
C THR A 419 -14.75 22.24 11.64
N LEU A 420 -13.79 22.74 12.39
CA LEU A 420 -12.37 22.38 12.27
C LEU A 420 -11.80 21.89 13.60
N LYS A 421 -11.37 20.64 13.66
CA LYS A 421 -10.73 20.03 14.83
C LYS A 421 -9.26 19.74 14.54
N LEU A 422 -8.37 20.29 15.34
CA LEU A 422 -6.92 20.11 15.24
C LEU A 422 -6.41 19.36 16.47
N HIS A 423 -5.64 18.30 16.26
CA HIS A 423 -4.99 17.54 17.32
C HIS A 423 -3.52 17.34 16.95
N PHE A 424 -2.61 17.96 17.71
CA PHE A 424 -1.17 17.94 17.38
C PHE A 424 -0.89 18.32 15.92
N SER A 425 -1.63 19.31 15.40
CA SER A 425 -1.65 19.63 13.97
C SER A 425 -1.54 21.13 13.75
N ASP A 426 -0.91 21.49 12.63
CA ASP A 426 -0.73 22.87 12.20
C ASP A 426 -1.73 23.21 11.11
N ALA A 427 -2.37 24.37 11.22
CA ALA A 427 -3.31 24.86 10.22
C ALA A 427 -3.08 26.33 9.88
N ILE A 428 -3.28 26.67 8.60
CA ILE A 428 -3.40 28.04 8.12
C ILE A 428 -4.76 28.16 7.45
N VAL A 429 -5.59 29.10 7.93
CA VAL A 429 -6.93 29.32 7.39
C VAL A 429 -7.13 30.79 7.08
N ASN A 430 -7.56 31.07 5.85
CA ASN A 430 -7.84 32.42 5.40
C ASN A 430 -9.33 32.75 5.55
N PHE A 431 -9.63 33.63 6.50
CA PHE A 431 -10.98 34.09 6.83
C PHE A 431 -11.28 35.49 6.31
N LYS A 432 -10.46 36.06 5.42
CA LYS A 432 -10.70 37.41 4.85
C LYS A 432 -12.12 37.57 4.28
N ASN A 433 -12.63 36.54 3.61
CA ASN A 433 -13.97 36.61 3.01
C ASN A 433 -15.13 36.43 4.01
N LEU A 434 -14.85 35.97 5.24
CA LEU A 434 -15.89 35.68 6.23
C LEU A 434 -16.45 37.00 6.80
N LYS A 435 -17.77 37.19 6.68
CA LYS A 435 -18.44 38.40 7.19
C LYS A 435 -18.62 38.40 8.71
N ASP A 436 -18.87 37.23 9.26
CA ASP A 436 -19.14 37.06 10.68
C ASP A 436 -17.84 37.17 11.49
N LYS A 437 -17.87 37.97 12.56
CA LYS A 437 -16.75 38.04 13.50
C LYS A 437 -16.55 36.68 14.19
N LEU A 438 -15.30 36.36 14.48
CA LEU A 438 -14.91 35.15 15.21
C LEU A 438 -14.53 35.53 16.64
N ASN A 439 -15.12 34.82 17.61
CA ASN A 439 -14.85 34.96 19.03
C ASN A 439 -13.82 33.92 19.47
N PHE A 440 -12.95 34.30 20.41
CA PHE A 440 -11.97 33.40 21.00
C PHE A 440 -12.41 33.13 22.44
N SER A 441 -12.80 31.89 22.75
CA SER A 441 -13.35 31.56 24.07
C SER A 441 -12.30 30.98 25.02
N GLN A 442 -11.31 30.27 24.49
CA GLN A 442 -10.19 29.71 25.25
C GLN A 442 -8.97 29.70 24.34
N VAL A 443 -7.84 30.23 24.81
CA VAL A 443 -6.57 30.15 24.10
C VAL A 443 -5.44 30.12 25.11
N ASP A 444 -4.55 29.12 25.02
CA ASP A 444 -3.37 29.03 25.88
C ASP A 444 -2.34 30.12 25.55
N ASP A 445 -2.03 30.31 24.26
CA ASP A 445 -1.08 31.33 23.78
C ASP A 445 -1.55 31.99 22.47
N VAL A 446 -1.50 33.33 22.41
CA VAL A 446 -1.86 34.16 21.26
C VAL A 446 -0.65 34.99 20.85
N VAL A 447 -0.17 34.76 19.62
CA VAL A 447 0.91 35.56 19.02
C VAL A 447 0.38 36.33 17.82
N ASN A 448 0.43 37.66 17.90
CA ASN A 448 0.16 38.52 16.74
C ASN A 448 1.39 38.52 15.82
N VAL A 449 1.30 37.79 14.72
CA VAL A 449 2.45 37.56 13.82
C VAL A 449 2.66 38.74 12.85
N LYS A 450 1.58 39.48 12.52
CA LYS A 450 1.52 40.76 11.79
C LYS A 450 0.17 41.43 12.11
N SER A 451 -0.03 42.72 11.82
CA SER A 451 -1.26 43.48 12.12
C SER A 451 -2.59 42.85 11.63
N GLU A 452 -2.55 41.92 10.67
CA GLU A 452 -3.74 41.22 10.11
C GLU A 452 -3.82 39.71 10.42
N ASN A 453 -2.80 39.12 11.05
CA ASN A 453 -2.72 37.67 11.27
C ASN A 453 -2.59 37.33 12.75
N VAL A 454 -3.47 36.44 13.21
CA VAL A 454 -3.46 35.91 14.58
C VAL A 454 -2.97 34.47 14.54
N ALA A 455 -1.93 34.15 15.31
CA ALA A 455 -1.52 32.77 15.56
C ALA A 455 -1.95 32.34 16.95
N LEU A 456 -2.58 31.16 17.03
CA LEU A 456 -2.95 30.49 18.27
C LEU A 456 -2.08 29.26 18.43
N ASN A 457 -1.51 29.05 19.61
CA ASN A 457 -0.71 27.88 19.94
C ASN A 457 -1.28 27.18 21.19
N GLY A 458 -1.09 25.87 21.29
CA GLY A 458 -1.54 25.07 22.42
C GLY A 458 -2.99 24.61 22.25
N ASN A 459 -3.78 24.71 23.32
CA ASN A 459 -5.21 24.46 23.28
C ASN A 459 -5.96 25.75 22.97
N PHE A 460 -6.95 25.65 22.10
CA PHE A 460 -7.78 26.80 21.77
C PHE A 460 -9.19 26.41 21.30
N SER A 461 -10.11 27.36 21.45
CA SER A 461 -11.46 27.31 20.92
C SER A 461 -11.82 28.67 20.32
N VAL A 462 -12.16 28.65 19.03
CA VAL A 462 -12.59 29.81 18.25
C VAL A 462 -13.95 29.50 17.66
N ASN A 463 -14.91 30.38 17.84
CA ASN A 463 -16.26 30.12 17.36
C ASN A 463 -17.05 31.37 16.98
N ASN A 464 -18.12 31.13 16.25
CA ASN A 464 -19.29 31.99 16.13
C ASN A 464 -20.52 31.08 15.87
N ASN A 465 -21.64 31.65 15.43
CA ASN A 465 -22.86 30.87 15.18
C ASN A 465 -22.71 29.80 14.07
N ASN A 466 -21.75 29.98 13.15
CA ASN A 466 -21.61 29.17 11.94
C ASN A 466 -20.29 28.40 11.85
N VAL A 467 -19.30 28.78 12.66
CA VAL A 467 -17.92 28.29 12.62
C VAL A 467 -17.53 27.83 14.01
N VAL A 468 -16.99 26.62 14.10
CA VAL A 468 -16.42 26.06 15.33
C VAL A 468 -15.03 25.51 15.02
N ILE A 469 -14.02 26.04 15.70
CA ILE A 469 -12.63 25.61 15.55
C ILE A 469 -12.07 25.26 16.91
N THR A 470 -11.53 24.06 17.06
CA THR A 470 -10.90 23.61 18.31
C THR A 470 -9.52 23.05 18.03
N GLY A 471 -8.53 23.45 18.83
CA GLY A 471 -7.17 22.91 18.80
C GLY A 471 -6.82 22.25 20.12
N LYS A 472 -6.18 21.08 20.05
CA LYS A 472 -5.50 20.43 21.18
C LYS A 472 -4.02 20.31 20.86
N GLN A 473 -3.17 20.95 21.67
CA GLN A 473 -1.70 21.03 21.46
C GLN A 473 -1.34 21.29 19.99
N SER A 474 -2.01 22.28 19.39
CA SER A 474 -2.01 22.54 17.95
C SER A 474 -1.61 23.98 17.66
N LYS A 475 -1.37 24.29 16.38
CA LYS A 475 -1.14 25.66 15.92
C LYS A 475 -2.15 26.05 14.85
N LEU A 476 -2.74 27.23 14.98
CA LEU A 476 -3.63 27.80 13.97
C LEU A 476 -3.20 29.22 13.63
N ILE A 477 -2.93 29.48 12.35
CA ILE A 477 -2.74 30.82 11.82
C ILE A 477 -4.02 31.24 11.10
N ILE A 478 -4.66 32.27 11.64
CA ILE A 478 -5.87 32.88 11.09
C ILE A 478 -5.45 34.14 10.34
N LYS A 479 -5.75 34.20 9.04
CA LYS A 479 -5.61 35.44 8.25
C LYS A 479 -6.93 36.19 8.24
N ARG A 480 -6.92 37.44 8.72
CA ARG A 480 -8.10 38.33 8.78
C ARG A 480 -7.85 39.58 7.93
N HIS A 481 -8.89 40.40 7.77
CA HIS A 481 -8.76 41.75 7.23
C HIS A 481 -8.11 42.70 8.24
#